data_AF-A0A529P3K3-F1
#
_entry.id   AF-A0A529P3K3-F1
#
_cell.length_a   1.000
_cell.length_b   1.000
_cell.length_c   1.000
_cell.angle_alpha   90.00
_cell.angle_beta   90.00
_cell.angle_gamma   90.00
#
_symmetry.space_group_name_H-M   'P 1'
#
loop_
_entity.id
_entity.type
_entity.pdbx_description
1 polymer ?
#
loop_
_entity_poly.entity_id
_entity_poly.type
_entity_poly.pdbx_seq_one_letter_code
_entity_poly.pdbx_strand_id
1 'polypeptide(L)'
;MTGDIGAAAPSLIRASLSRTGKWAGSVAFVSGAVSDVLNPLGPFAAYIALVASVAAAIIAIAIVLRLVLATKAMPALIFATSAAAIAGGVYTVQQETNSQNGIIATLVPAVAELQQSLGIVSEKVARIERTVTETQKTVEEVKKSTDTVAQKTQEIAAAEKQQTEQGAETQKAVEAVKQTTDTLAAGQQQAAAQAEKLQATTEQIAASIDTIAKGFAALAAQGGAIADPKRPDEYYHNARVYELSGDMLNARRSYLAFANFDVDAIDPYTRFATLLRVQDGKAGAREVFGQLADKAKASAIKLVHLEQFDDAQRLDKLNTFIAAHPDYAPAYF
;
A
#
# COMPACT_ATOMS: atom_id res chain seq x y z
N MET A 1 -7.81 -43.37 53.47
CA MET A 1 -8.36 -42.39 52.51
C MET A 1 -7.72 -42.69 51.17
N THR A 2 -8.38 -43.57 50.39
CA THR A 2 -9.15 -43.23 49.15
C THR A 2 -8.18 -43.00 48.00
N GLY A 3 -7.84 -44.03 47.22
CA GLY A 3 -8.57 -44.41 45.99
C GLY A 3 -7.82 -43.79 44.80
N ASP A 4 -7.67 -44.33 43.61
CA ASP A 4 -8.27 -45.48 42.95
C ASP A 4 -7.40 -45.79 41.71
N ILE A 5 -7.53 -47.02 41.23
CA ILE A 5 -6.94 -47.57 40.01
C ILE A 5 -7.61 -46.93 38.79
N GLY A 6 -6.86 -46.56 37.75
CA GLY A 6 -7.43 -46.10 36.47
C GLY A 6 -6.45 -46.33 35.32
N ALA A 7 -6.41 -47.53 34.72
CA ALA A 7 -7.31 -48.02 33.69
C ALA A 7 -7.06 -47.39 32.30
N ALA A 8 -6.50 -48.23 31.43
CA ALA A 8 -6.67 -48.31 29.97
C ALA A 8 -6.70 -46.99 29.19
N ALA A 9 -5.63 -46.75 28.42
CA ALA A 9 -5.67 -45.87 27.27
C ALA A 9 -6.88 -46.21 26.36
N PRO A 10 -7.84 -45.29 26.15
CA PRO A 10 -8.76 -45.44 25.06
C PRO A 10 -7.98 -45.20 23.77
N SER A 11 -7.84 -46.27 22.99
CA SER A 11 -7.21 -46.28 21.67
C SER A 11 -7.70 -45.11 20.81
N LEU A 12 -6.76 -44.46 20.11
CA LEU A 12 -6.98 -43.35 19.18
C LEU A 12 -8.05 -43.65 18.10
N ILE A 13 -8.40 -44.92 17.93
CA ILE A 13 -9.48 -45.43 17.08
C ILE A 13 -10.86 -45.00 17.60
N ARG A 14 -11.08 -44.97 18.93
CA ARG A 14 -12.38 -44.57 19.51
C ARG A 14 -12.59 -43.06 19.46
N ALA A 15 -11.51 -42.27 19.50
CA ALA A 15 -11.54 -40.82 19.36
C ALA A 15 -11.69 -40.36 17.89
N SER A 16 -11.17 -41.13 16.92
CA SER A 16 -11.41 -40.86 15.50
C SER A 16 -12.83 -41.25 15.07
N LEU A 17 -13.39 -42.35 15.64
CA LEU A 17 -14.74 -42.82 15.34
C LEU A 17 -15.87 -41.90 15.86
N SER A 18 -15.67 -41.22 16.99
CA SER A 18 -16.69 -40.30 17.53
C SER A 18 -16.80 -38.98 16.77
N ARG A 19 -15.77 -38.61 15.99
CA ARG A 19 -15.80 -37.41 15.12
C ARG A 19 -16.23 -37.74 13.68
N THR A 20 -16.07 -38.97 13.22
CA THR A 20 -16.52 -39.44 11.89
C THR A 20 -17.95 -39.98 11.85
N GLY A 21 -18.55 -40.29 13.01
CA GLY A 21 -19.93 -40.82 13.09
C GLY A 21 -21.02 -39.92 12.48
N LYS A 22 -20.77 -38.61 12.35
CA LYS A 22 -21.72 -37.68 11.71
C LYS A 22 -21.68 -37.71 10.17
N TRP A 23 -20.59 -38.18 9.57
CA TRP A 23 -20.44 -38.30 8.11
C TRP A 23 -20.74 -39.70 7.59
N ALA A 24 -20.61 -40.74 8.42
CA ALA A 24 -20.95 -42.11 8.05
C ALA A 24 -22.45 -42.26 7.70
N GLY A 25 -23.33 -41.53 8.39
CA GLY A 25 -24.77 -41.50 8.08
C GLY A 25 -25.08 -40.85 6.73
N SER A 26 -24.32 -39.82 6.33
CA SER A 26 -24.47 -39.14 5.04
C SER A 26 -23.91 -39.96 3.90
N VAL A 27 -22.78 -40.66 4.11
CA VAL A 27 -22.21 -41.58 3.11
C VAL A 27 -23.10 -42.80 2.91
N ALA A 28 -23.71 -43.35 3.97
CA ALA A 28 -24.68 -44.45 3.89
C ALA A 28 -25.97 -44.05 3.15
N PHE A 29 -26.45 -42.81 3.35
CA PHE A 29 -27.60 -42.25 2.65
C PHE A 29 -27.30 -41.99 1.16
N VAL A 30 -26.10 -41.47 0.85
CA VAL A 30 -25.66 -41.26 -0.54
C VAL A 30 -25.38 -42.59 -1.26
N SER A 31 -24.86 -43.62 -0.58
CA SER A 31 -24.70 -44.94 -1.19
C SER A 31 -26.04 -45.65 -1.48
N GLY A 32 -27.06 -45.45 -0.64
CA GLY A 32 -28.40 -45.98 -0.88
C GLY A 32 -29.12 -45.28 -2.04
N ALA A 33 -29.04 -43.94 -2.08
CA ALA A 33 -29.67 -43.14 -3.14
C ALA A 33 -28.96 -43.29 -4.51
N VAL A 34 -27.65 -43.54 -4.52
CA VAL A 34 -26.89 -43.78 -5.76
C VAL A 34 -27.16 -45.17 -6.34
N SER A 35 -27.47 -46.18 -5.49
CA SER A 35 -27.81 -47.53 -5.95
C SER A 35 -29.13 -47.59 -6.74
N ASP A 36 -30.14 -46.82 -6.34
CA ASP A 36 -31.44 -46.77 -7.04
C ASP A 36 -31.38 -45.97 -8.34
N VAL A 37 -30.51 -44.96 -8.41
CA VAL A 37 -30.36 -44.07 -9.56
C VAL A 37 -29.42 -44.65 -10.64
N LEU A 38 -28.48 -45.53 -10.27
CA LEU A 38 -27.53 -46.15 -11.21
C LEU A 38 -27.98 -47.48 -11.81
N ASN A 39 -29.07 -48.10 -11.31
CA ASN A 39 -29.60 -49.35 -11.86
C ASN A 39 -29.90 -49.29 -13.38
N PRO A 40 -30.39 -48.17 -13.98
CA PRO A 40 -30.54 -48.07 -15.43
C PRO A 40 -29.23 -47.69 -16.18
N LEU A 41 -28.13 -47.39 -15.49
CA LEU A 41 -26.84 -46.96 -16.07
C LEU A 41 -25.77 -48.07 -16.09
N GLY A 42 -26.16 -49.31 -15.80
CA GLY A 42 -25.30 -50.51 -15.82
C GLY A 42 -24.25 -50.58 -16.94
N PRO A 43 -24.58 -50.30 -18.22
CA PRO A 43 -23.58 -50.37 -19.30
C PRO A 43 -22.47 -49.29 -19.24
N PHE A 44 -22.64 -48.22 -18.46
CA PHE A 44 -21.66 -47.13 -18.31
C PHE A 44 -20.86 -47.19 -17.00
N ALA A 45 -21.30 -47.99 -16.03
CA ALA A 45 -20.66 -48.12 -14.72
C ALA A 45 -19.19 -48.57 -14.80
N ALA A 46 -18.86 -49.46 -15.75
CA ALA A 46 -17.50 -49.94 -15.98
C ALA A 46 -16.55 -48.83 -16.46
N TYR A 47 -17.02 -47.94 -17.35
CA TYR A 47 -16.22 -46.82 -17.85
C TYR A 47 -15.99 -45.76 -16.77
N ILE A 48 -17.00 -45.48 -15.95
CA ILE A 48 -16.89 -44.53 -14.84
C ILE A 48 -15.92 -45.07 -13.77
N ALA A 49 -15.96 -46.37 -13.44
CA ALA A 49 -15.04 -47.01 -12.51
C ALA A 49 -13.58 -46.98 -13.03
N LEU A 50 -13.38 -47.24 -14.33
CA LEU A 50 -12.07 -47.17 -14.97
C LEU A 50 -11.50 -45.74 -14.94
N VAL A 51 -12.29 -44.73 -15.32
CA VAL A 51 -11.84 -43.33 -15.32
C VAL A 51 -11.54 -42.84 -13.89
N ALA A 52 -12.38 -43.18 -12.91
CA ALA A 52 -12.19 -42.79 -11.52
C ALA A 52 -10.94 -43.45 -10.89
N SER A 53 -10.66 -44.71 -11.20
CA SER A 53 -9.46 -45.41 -10.72
C SER A 53 -8.18 -44.87 -11.34
N VAL A 54 -8.18 -44.53 -12.63
CA VAL A 54 -7.06 -43.86 -13.31
C VAL A 54 -6.81 -42.47 -12.72
N ALA A 55 -7.86 -41.68 -12.47
CA ALA A 55 -7.74 -40.38 -11.83
C ALA A 55 -7.17 -40.48 -10.41
N ALA A 56 -7.61 -41.47 -9.61
CA ALA A 56 -7.08 -41.71 -8.28
C ALA A 56 -5.59 -42.09 -8.31
N ALA A 57 -5.16 -42.89 -9.28
CA ALA A 57 -3.75 -43.25 -9.46
C ALA A 57 -2.88 -42.03 -9.82
N ILE A 58 -3.35 -41.17 -10.72
CA ILE A 58 -2.64 -39.94 -11.11
C ILE A 58 -2.48 -39.01 -9.91
N ILE A 59 -3.53 -38.82 -9.11
CA ILE A 59 -3.50 -37.97 -7.92
C ILE A 59 -2.58 -38.56 -6.85
N ALA A 60 -2.60 -39.87 -6.63
CA ALA A 60 -1.71 -40.54 -5.69
C ALA A 60 -0.23 -40.39 -6.09
N ILE A 61 0.09 -40.55 -7.38
CA ILE A 61 1.45 -40.36 -7.91
C ILE A 61 1.90 -38.90 -7.75
N ALA A 62 1.03 -37.92 -8.03
CA ALA A 62 1.34 -36.50 -7.86
C ALA A 62 1.65 -36.12 -6.40
N ILE A 63 0.99 -36.76 -5.44
CA ILE A 63 1.27 -36.59 -4.00
C ILE A 63 2.63 -37.21 -3.62
N VAL A 64 2.92 -38.43 -4.10
CA VAL A 64 4.19 -39.13 -3.81
C VAL A 64 5.40 -38.39 -4.40
N LEU A 65 5.26 -37.81 -5.59
CA LEU A 65 6.29 -37.00 -6.25
C LEU A 65 6.39 -35.55 -5.71
N ARG A 66 5.60 -35.19 -4.68
CA ARG A 66 5.50 -33.83 -4.10
C ARG A 66 5.17 -32.72 -5.12
N LEU A 67 4.53 -33.06 -6.24
CA LEU A 67 4.11 -32.09 -7.25
C LEU A 67 2.89 -31.27 -6.79
N VAL A 68 2.16 -31.74 -5.77
CA VAL A 68 1.01 -31.05 -5.16
C VAL A 68 1.03 -31.23 -3.63
N LEU A 69 0.65 -30.19 -2.88
CA LEU A 69 0.49 -30.27 -1.42
C LEU A 69 -0.62 -31.25 -1.03
N ALA A 70 -0.29 -32.26 -0.22
CA ALA A 70 -1.20 -33.32 0.21
C ALA A 70 -2.50 -32.78 0.86
N THR A 71 -2.42 -31.66 1.56
CA THR A 71 -3.58 -30.98 2.19
C THR A 71 -4.61 -30.46 1.19
N LYS A 72 -4.19 -30.13 -0.05
CA LYS A 72 -5.08 -29.63 -1.11
C LYS A 72 -5.65 -30.76 -1.98
N ALA A 73 -4.92 -31.88 -2.11
CA ALA A 73 -5.30 -33.01 -2.98
C ALA A 73 -6.03 -34.15 -2.25
N MET A 74 -5.96 -34.23 -0.91
CA MET A 74 -6.61 -35.27 -0.11
C MET A 74 -8.12 -35.42 -0.35
N PRO A 75 -8.92 -34.33 -0.41
CA PRO A 75 -10.37 -34.46 -0.62
C PRO A 75 -10.74 -35.04 -1.99
N ALA A 76 -9.99 -34.68 -3.04
CA ALA A 76 -10.20 -35.18 -4.40
C ALA A 76 -9.84 -36.67 -4.52
N LEU A 77 -8.78 -37.10 -3.83
CA LEU A 77 -8.39 -38.51 -3.78
C LEU A 77 -9.48 -39.37 -3.11
N ILE A 78 -9.99 -38.94 -1.95
CA ILE A 78 -11.04 -39.65 -1.21
C ILE A 78 -12.33 -39.75 -2.04
N PHE A 79 -12.68 -38.70 -2.78
CA PHE A 79 -13.84 -38.70 -3.68
C PHE A 79 -13.65 -39.69 -4.83
N ALA A 80 -12.50 -39.68 -5.51
CA ALA A 80 -12.22 -40.57 -6.63
C ALA A 80 -12.19 -42.05 -6.22
N THR A 81 -11.58 -42.38 -5.07
CA THR A 81 -11.55 -43.76 -4.57
C THR A 81 -12.94 -44.25 -4.14
N SER A 82 -13.76 -43.37 -3.57
CA SER A 82 -15.14 -43.72 -3.17
C SER A 82 -16.04 -43.92 -4.39
N ALA A 83 -15.92 -43.06 -5.40
CA ALA A 83 -16.65 -43.20 -6.67
C ALA A 83 -16.27 -44.49 -7.41
N ALA A 84 -14.98 -44.85 -7.42
CA ALA A 84 -14.49 -46.10 -8.01
C ALA A 84 -15.01 -47.34 -7.28
N ALA A 85 -15.05 -47.32 -5.94
CA ALA A 85 -15.58 -48.43 -5.14
C ALA A 85 -17.08 -48.64 -5.34
N ILE A 86 -17.86 -47.56 -5.42
CA ILE A 86 -19.31 -47.63 -5.65
C ILE A 86 -19.62 -48.12 -7.07
N ALA A 87 -18.97 -47.56 -8.09
CA ALA A 87 -19.17 -47.97 -9.48
C ALA A 87 -18.68 -49.40 -9.75
N GLY A 88 -17.56 -49.81 -9.13
CA GLY A 88 -17.02 -51.17 -9.22
C GLY A 88 -17.91 -52.22 -8.53
N GLY A 89 -18.46 -51.90 -7.36
CA GLY A 89 -19.38 -52.81 -6.65
C GLY A 89 -20.70 -53.05 -7.40
N VAL A 90 -21.24 -52.01 -8.06
CA VAL A 90 -22.45 -52.13 -8.90
C VAL A 90 -22.19 -53.01 -10.14
N TYR A 91 -21.01 -52.91 -10.75
CA TYR A 91 -20.62 -53.76 -11.89
C TYR A 91 -20.52 -55.24 -11.52
N THR A 92 -19.94 -55.57 -10.36
CA THR A 92 -19.83 -56.97 -9.91
C THR A 92 -21.18 -57.60 -9.58
N VAL A 93 -22.13 -56.84 -9.01
CA VAL A 93 -23.48 -57.32 -8.70
C VAL A 93 -24.33 -57.52 -9.97
N GLN A 94 -24.09 -56.74 -11.02
CA GLN A 94 -24.74 -56.92 -12.32
C GLN A 94 -24.19 -58.09 -13.14
N GLN A 95 -22.94 -58.49 -12.90
CA GLN A 95 -22.33 -59.64 -13.60
C GLN A 95 -22.89 -60.99 -13.10
N GLU A 96 -23.42 -61.04 -11.86
CA GLU A 96 -24.03 -62.26 -11.29
C GLU A 96 -25.53 -62.43 -11.62
N THR A 97 -26.21 -61.40 -12.14
CA THR A 97 -27.66 -61.42 -12.39
C THR A 97 -28.05 -61.75 -13.83
N ASN A 98 -27.11 -62.10 -14.70
CA ASN A 98 -27.38 -62.36 -16.12
C ASN A 98 -26.98 -63.78 -16.55
N SER A 99 -27.71 -64.78 -16.04
CA SER A 99 -27.62 -66.16 -16.50
C SER A 99 -28.99 -66.81 -16.55
N GLN A 100 -29.30 -67.41 -17.72
CA GLN A 100 -30.48 -68.20 -18.11
C GLN A 100 -31.65 -67.38 -18.67
N ASN A 101 -32.28 -67.72 -19.81
CA ASN A 101 -32.06 -68.70 -20.86
C ASN A 101 -33.01 -68.30 -22.00
N GLY A 102 -32.59 -68.45 -23.26
CA GLY A 102 -33.50 -68.51 -24.40
C GLY A 102 -33.70 -69.97 -24.83
N ILE A 103 -34.91 -70.31 -25.29
CA ILE A 103 -35.23 -71.05 -26.54
C ILE A 103 -36.71 -71.49 -26.51
N ILE A 104 -37.29 -71.42 -27.70
CA ILE A 104 -38.66 -71.58 -28.16
C ILE A 104 -39.10 -73.05 -28.17
N ALA A 105 -40.37 -73.34 -27.81
CA ALA A 105 -41.30 -74.32 -28.40
C ALA A 105 -42.51 -74.48 -27.45
N THR A 106 -43.78 -74.33 -27.83
CA THR A 106 -44.54 -75.27 -28.68
C THR A 106 -45.95 -74.71 -28.99
N LEU A 107 -46.27 -74.61 -30.28
CA LEU A 107 -47.55 -74.67 -31.04
C LEU A 107 -48.92 -74.08 -30.54
N VAL A 108 -49.40 -73.10 -31.35
CA VAL A 108 -50.77 -72.89 -31.97
C VAL A 108 -51.99 -72.70 -31.03
N PRO A 109 -52.70 -71.54 -31.08
CA PRO A 109 -53.57 -71.13 -32.21
C PRO A 109 -53.35 -69.67 -32.69
N ALA A 110 -52.34 -69.48 -33.54
CA ALA A 110 -51.78 -68.16 -33.89
C ALA A 110 -52.43 -67.47 -35.12
N VAL A 111 -53.76 -67.45 -35.25
CA VAL A 111 -54.41 -66.70 -36.36
C VAL A 111 -55.48 -65.71 -35.88
N ALA A 112 -56.16 -65.97 -34.74
CA ALA A 112 -56.89 -64.93 -34.02
C ALA A 112 -55.93 -64.01 -33.24
N GLU A 113 -54.87 -64.59 -32.66
CA GLU A 113 -53.77 -63.84 -32.03
C GLU A 113 -52.93 -63.08 -33.05
N LEU A 114 -52.88 -63.47 -34.33
CA LEU A 114 -52.10 -62.74 -35.33
C LEU A 114 -52.76 -61.40 -35.69
N GLN A 115 -54.08 -61.34 -35.78
CA GLN A 115 -54.83 -60.09 -36.05
C GLN A 115 -54.81 -59.17 -34.82
N GLN A 116 -54.88 -59.74 -33.62
CA GLN A 116 -54.65 -59.03 -32.37
C GLN A 116 -53.18 -58.61 -32.22
N SER A 117 -52.21 -59.41 -32.68
CA SER A 117 -50.78 -59.09 -32.68
C SER A 117 -50.42 -58.05 -33.72
N LEU A 118 -51.08 -58.00 -34.88
CA LEU A 118 -50.90 -56.95 -35.89
C LEU A 118 -51.56 -55.65 -35.42
N GLY A 119 -52.69 -55.72 -34.71
CA GLY A 119 -53.28 -54.58 -34.00
C GLY A 119 -52.38 -54.07 -32.86
N ILE A 120 -51.81 -54.97 -32.05
CA ILE A 120 -50.87 -54.66 -30.97
C ILE A 120 -49.51 -54.21 -31.53
N VAL A 121 -49.05 -54.74 -32.67
CA VAL A 121 -47.81 -54.31 -33.34
C VAL A 121 -48.02 -52.96 -33.98
N SER A 122 -49.16 -52.69 -34.62
CA SER A 122 -49.55 -51.35 -35.08
C SER A 122 -49.60 -50.35 -33.91
N GLU A 123 -50.23 -50.73 -32.80
CA GLU A 123 -50.32 -49.89 -31.61
C GLU A 123 -48.96 -49.68 -30.93
N LYS A 124 -48.10 -50.71 -30.91
CA LYS A 124 -46.72 -50.63 -30.42
C LYS A 124 -45.83 -49.81 -31.36
N VAL A 125 -45.99 -49.90 -32.67
CA VAL A 125 -45.28 -49.10 -33.66
C VAL A 125 -45.69 -47.65 -33.56
N ALA A 126 -47.00 -47.36 -33.43
CA ALA A 126 -47.49 -46.01 -33.16
C ALA A 126 -46.99 -45.46 -31.81
N ARG A 127 -46.87 -46.32 -30.78
CA ARG A 127 -46.22 -45.97 -29.51
C ARG A 127 -44.74 -45.67 -29.68
N ILE A 128 -44.01 -46.49 -30.44
CA ILE A 128 -42.58 -46.31 -30.74
C ILE A 128 -42.37 -45.01 -31.51
N GLU A 129 -43.17 -44.71 -32.53
CA GLU A 129 -43.09 -43.43 -33.27
C GLU A 129 -43.33 -42.23 -32.36
N ARG A 130 -44.31 -42.32 -31.45
CA ARG A 130 -44.58 -41.30 -30.44
C ARG A 130 -43.39 -41.13 -29.48
N THR A 131 -42.86 -42.24 -28.96
CA THR A 131 -41.68 -42.24 -28.08
C THR A 131 -40.43 -41.72 -28.79
N VAL A 132 -40.23 -42.04 -30.07
CA VAL A 132 -39.12 -41.51 -30.88
C VAL A 132 -39.27 -39.99 -31.05
N THR A 133 -40.49 -39.51 -31.31
CA THR A 133 -40.78 -38.07 -31.44
C THR A 133 -40.55 -37.33 -30.11
N GLU A 134 -41.04 -37.89 -29.00
CA GLU A 134 -40.80 -37.34 -27.66
C GLU A 134 -39.31 -37.38 -27.30
N THR A 135 -38.60 -38.46 -27.62
CA THR A 135 -37.16 -38.60 -27.40
C THR A 135 -36.38 -37.59 -28.23
N GLN A 136 -36.74 -37.35 -29.49
CA GLN A 136 -36.12 -36.30 -30.31
C GLN A 136 -36.30 -34.92 -29.68
N LYS A 137 -37.51 -34.60 -29.22
CA LYS A 137 -37.81 -33.33 -28.54
C LYS A 137 -37.01 -33.19 -27.25
N THR A 138 -36.90 -34.25 -26.45
CA THR A 138 -36.07 -34.26 -25.24
C THR A 138 -34.59 -34.10 -25.57
N VAL A 139 -34.07 -34.75 -26.61
CA VAL A 139 -32.69 -34.59 -27.07
C VAL A 139 -32.42 -33.14 -27.51
N GLU A 140 -33.38 -32.50 -28.14
CA GLU A 140 -33.27 -31.12 -28.59
C GLU A 140 -33.30 -30.12 -27.42
N GLU A 141 -34.15 -30.35 -26.41
CA GLU A 141 -34.14 -29.61 -25.15
C GLU A 141 -32.84 -29.83 -24.35
N VAL A 142 -32.33 -31.06 -24.31
CA VAL A 142 -31.03 -31.38 -23.68
C VAL A 142 -29.87 -30.71 -24.41
N LYS A 143 -29.91 -30.65 -25.75
CA LYS A 143 -28.90 -29.93 -26.53
C LYS A 143 -28.92 -28.44 -26.20
N LYS A 144 -30.11 -27.84 -26.16
CA LYS A 144 -30.28 -26.42 -25.78
C LYS A 144 -29.81 -26.13 -24.36
N SER A 145 -30.10 -27.01 -23.39
CA SER A 145 -29.63 -26.86 -22.03
C SER A 145 -28.10 -27.04 -21.94
N THR A 146 -27.53 -27.96 -22.71
CA THR A 146 -26.08 -28.18 -22.82
C THR A 146 -25.38 -26.95 -23.39
N ASP A 147 -25.92 -26.34 -24.46
CA ASP A 147 -25.38 -25.11 -25.05
C ASP A 147 -25.44 -23.94 -24.04
N THR A 148 -26.54 -23.84 -23.28
CA THR A 148 -26.70 -22.83 -22.22
C THR A 148 -25.69 -23.03 -21.10
N VAL A 149 -25.45 -24.28 -20.68
CA VAL A 149 -24.44 -24.62 -19.67
C VAL A 149 -23.05 -24.27 -20.18
N ALA A 150 -22.71 -24.62 -21.42
CA ALA A 150 -21.43 -24.28 -22.04
C ALA A 150 -21.20 -22.76 -22.06
N GLN A 151 -22.22 -21.99 -22.41
CA GLN A 151 -22.17 -20.52 -22.43
C GLN A 151 -21.95 -19.95 -21.01
N LYS A 152 -22.69 -20.43 -20.01
CA LYS A 152 -22.49 -20.02 -18.61
C LYS A 152 -21.11 -20.41 -18.06
N THR A 153 -20.57 -21.57 -18.44
CA THR A 153 -19.22 -21.98 -18.06
C THR A 153 -18.16 -21.03 -18.63
N GLN A 154 -18.35 -20.55 -19.87
CA GLN A 154 -17.46 -19.54 -20.45
C GLN A 154 -17.57 -18.18 -19.73
N GLU A 155 -18.77 -17.75 -19.37
CA GLU A 155 -18.99 -16.53 -18.59
C GLU A 155 -18.34 -16.60 -17.20
N ILE A 156 -18.47 -17.73 -16.51
CA ILE A 156 -17.83 -17.96 -15.21
C ILE A 156 -16.30 -17.91 -15.33
N ALA A 157 -15.73 -18.55 -16.36
CA ALA A 157 -14.28 -18.50 -16.60
C ALA A 157 -13.78 -17.07 -16.89
N ALA A 158 -14.55 -16.28 -17.63
CA ALA A 158 -14.24 -14.87 -17.86
C ALA A 158 -14.32 -14.04 -16.57
N ALA A 159 -15.33 -14.27 -15.73
CA ALA A 159 -15.50 -13.59 -14.46
C ALA A 159 -14.38 -13.94 -13.45
N GLU A 160 -13.94 -15.20 -13.38
CA GLU A 160 -12.81 -15.61 -12.54
C GLU A 160 -11.50 -14.92 -12.97
N LYS A 161 -11.26 -14.82 -14.28
CA LYS A 161 -10.09 -14.11 -14.80
C LYS A 161 -10.11 -12.64 -14.40
N GLN A 162 -11.27 -11.99 -14.53
CA GLN A 162 -11.45 -10.58 -14.18
C GLN A 162 -11.32 -10.33 -12.67
N GLN A 163 -11.82 -11.23 -11.81
CA GLN A 163 -11.60 -11.17 -10.37
C GLN A 163 -10.13 -11.34 -9.99
N THR A 164 -9.40 -12.19 -10.70
CA THR A 164 -7.96 -12.40 -10.45
C THR A 164 -7.15 -11.14 -10.81
N GLU A 165 -7.49 -10.49 -11.92
CA GLU A 165 -6.89 -9.21 -12.33
C GLU A 165 -7.21 -8.09 -11.33
N GLN A 166 -8.47 -7.96 -10.90
CA GLN A 166 -8.87 -7.01 -9.84
C GLN A 166 -8.17 -7.28 -8.50
N GLY A 167 -7.96 -8.55 -8.14
CA GLY A 167 -7.20 -8.94 -6.95
C GLY A 167 -5.75 -8.48 -7.01
N ALA A 168 -5.11 -8.58 -8.18
CA ALA A 168 -3.74 -8.12 -8.40
C ALA A 168 -3.64 -6.58 -8.37
N GLU A 169 -4.61 -5.86 -8.94
CA GLU A 169 -4.68 -4.39 -8.84
C GLU A 169 -4.90 -3.92 -7.40
N THR A 170 -5.76 -4.61 -6.64
CA THR A 170 -6.01 -4.33 -5.23
C THR A 170 -4.74 -4.50 -4.41
N GLN A 171 -3.94 -5.55 -4.66
CA GLN A 171 -2.65 -5.74 -3.99
C GLN A 171 -1.67 -4.60 -4.28
N LYS A 172 -1.55 -4.16 -5.54
CA LYS A 172 -0.71 -3.01 -5.91
C LYS A 172 -1.17 -1.73 -5.23
N ALA A 173 -2.47 -1.49 -5.15
CA ALA A 173 -3.04 -0.34 -4.46
C ALA A 173 -2.71 -0.37 -2.96
N VAL A 174 -2.81 -1.54 -2.31
CA VAL A 174 -2.44 -1.72 -0.90
C VAL A 174 -0.96 -1.44 -0.67
N GLU A 175 -0.08 -1.89 -1.56
CA GLU A 175 1.37 -1.60 -1.46
C GLU A 175 1.67 -0.10 -1.63
N ALA A 176 1.02 0.57 -2.58
CA ALA A 176 1.18 2.01 -2.79
C ALA A 176 0.65 2.82 -1.60
N VAL A 177 -0.48 2.42 -1.01
CA VAL A 177 -1.01 3.03 0.21
C VAL A 177 -0.02 2.86 1.36
N LYS A 178 0.55 1.66 1.54
CA LYS A 178 1.57 1.41 2.57
C LYS A 178 2.79 2.32 2.41
N GLN A 179 3.34 2.43 1.20
CA GLN A 179 4.46 3.35 0.93
C GLN A 179 4.12 4.81 1.24
N THR A 180 2.90 5.23 0.92
CA THR A 180 2.42 6.58 1.23
C THR A 180 2.30 6.79 2.73
N THR A 181 1.81 5.80 3.48
CA THR A 181 1.74 5.83 4.95
C THR A 181 3.12 5.91 5.59
N ASP A 182 4.08 5.12 5.12
CA ASP A 182 5.47 5.14 5.63
C ASP A 182 6.12 6.52 5.39
N THR A 183 5.89 7.10 4.21
CA THR A 183 6.39 8.44 3.85
C THR A 183 5.75 9.53 4.71
N LEU A 184 4.44 9.43 4.97
CA LEU A 184 3.73 10.37 5.84
C LEU A 184 4.23 10.30 7.28
N ALA A 185 4.46 9.09 7.81
CA ALA A 185 5.03 8.90 9.14
C ALA A 185 6.43 9.52 9.27
N ALA A 186 7.29 9.34 8.26
CA ALA A 186 8.60 9.97 8.21
C ALA A 186 8.51 11.51 8.15
N GLY A 187 7.60 12.05 7.32
CA GLY A 187 7.34 13.48 7.24
C GLY A 187 6.85 14.08 8.56
N GLN A 188 5.99 13.36 9.28
CA GLN A 188 5.50 13.77 10.59
C GLN A 188 6.61 13.82 11.64
N GLN A 189 7.53 12.84 11.65
CA GLN A 189 8.70 12.85 12.54
C GLN A 189 9.64 14.02 12.23
N GLN A 190 9.87 14.31 10.94
CA GLN A 190 10.69 15.46 10.54
C GLN A 190 10.05 16.78 10.95
N ALA A 191 8.73 16.93 10.80
CA ALA A 191 8.01 18.11 11.24
C ALA A 191 8.11 18.32 12.76
N ALA A 192 7.99 17.24 13.56
CA ALA A 192 8.17 17.31 15.01
C ALA A 192 9.60 17.75 15.38
N ALA A 193 10.62 17.18 14.75
CA ALA A 193 12.01 17.56 14.99
C ALA A 193 12.32 19.02 14.58
N GLN A 194 11.69 19.52 13.52
CA GLN A 194 11.80 20.93 13.12
C GLN A 194 11.11 21.85 14.14
N ALA A 195 9.94 21.47 14.65
CA ALA A 195 9.24 22.23 15.68
C ALA A 195 10.06 22.35 16.97
N GLU A 196 10.70 21.26 17.42
CA GLU A 196 11.61 21.29 18.59
C GLU A 196 12.82 22.21 18.37
N LYS A 197 13.46 22.14 17.20
CA LYS A 197 14.56 23.05 16.85
C LYS A 197 14.11 24.51 16.82
N LEU A 198 12.92 24.78 16.29
CA LEU A 198 12.36 26.13 16.24
C LEU A 198 12.06 26.66 17.63
N GLN A 199 11.50 25.82 18.51
CA GLN A 199 11.27 26.18 19.90
C GLN A 199 12.59 26.50 20.63
N ALA A 200 13.61 25.64 20.51
CA ALA A 200 14.92 25.88 21.12
C ALA A 200 15.57 27.17 20.61
N THR A 201 15.46 27.44 19.30
CA THR A 201 15.95 28.70 18.71
C THR A 201 15.17 29.90 19.25
N THR A 202 13.86 29.78 19.41
CA THR A 202 13.00 30.83 19.96
C THR A 202 13.36 31.14 21.42
N GLU A 203 13.61 30.12 22.24
CA GLU A 203 14.06 30.27 23.62
C GLU A 203 15.44 30.95 23.69
N GLN A 204 16.38 30.56 22.82
CA GLN A 204 17.69 31.22 22.71
C GLN A 204 17.57 32.69 22.29
N ILE A 205 16.67 33.00 21.34
CA ILE A 205 16.38 34.37 20.93
C ILE A 205 15.81 35.16 22.11
N ALA A 206 14.83 34.60 22.84
CA ALA A 206 14.23 35.27 24.00
C ALA A 206 15.27 35.56 25.09
N ALA A 207 16.16 34.61 25.41
CA ALA A 207 17.24 34.80 26.35
C ALA A 207 18.27 35.85 25.87
N SER A 208 18.56 35.86 24.57
CA SER A 208 19.44 36.86 23.96
C SER A 208 18.82 38.25 24.03
N ILE A 209 17.51 38.38 23.77
CA ILE A 209 16.77 39.65 23.88
C ILE A 209 16.80 40.16 25.32
N ASP A 210 16.54 39.31 26.31
CA ASP A 210 16.62 39.69 27.73
C ASP A 210 18.04 40.16 28.12
N THR A 211 19.06 39.46 27.64
CA THR A 211 20.46 39.85 27.86
C THR A 211 20.78 41.20 27.22
N ILE A 212 20.32 41.43 25.98
CA ILE A 212 20.47 42.70 25.28
C ILE A 212 19.75 43.82 26.04
N ALA A 213 18.51 43.60 26.47
CA ALA A 213 17.72 44.57 27.21
C ALA A 213 18.39 44.97 28.54
N LYS A 214 18.94 43.99 29.27
CA LYS A 214 19.74 44.24 30.48
C LYS A 214 21.02 45.01 30.19
N GLY A 215 21.70 44.68 29.09
CA GLY A 215 22.86 45.44 28.61
C GLY A 215 22.52 46.91 28.37
N PHE A 216 21.46 47.18 27.61
CA PHE A 216 20.98 48.55 27.38
C PHE A 216 20.58 49.27 28.67
N ALA A 217 19.91 48.59 29.60
CA ALA A 217 19.57 49.18 30.90
C ALA A 217 20.82 49.54 31.72
N ALA A 218 21.85 48.70 31.71
CA ALA A 218 23.13 48.98 32.37
C ALA A 218 23.87 50.16 31.73
N LEU A 219 23.92 50.21 30.40
CA LEU A 219 24.51 51.33 29.66
C LEU A 219 23.75 52.64 29.92
N ALA A 220 22.42 52.59 29.96
CA ALA A 220 21.57 53.74 30.27
C ALA A 220 21.78 54.23 31.72
N ALA A 221 21.93 53.31 32.68
CA ALA A 221 22.16 53.64 34.09
C ALA A 221 23.54 54.25 34.36
N GLN A 222 24.57 53.87 33.58
CA GLN A 222 25.92 54.39 33.75
C GLN A 222 26.03 55.88 33.41
N GLY A 223 25.26 56.33 32.41
CA GLY A 223 25.24 57.73 31.97
C GLY A 223 26.56 58.18 31.32
N GLY A 224 26.48 58.73 30.11
CA GLY A 224 27.67 59.20 29.41
C GLY A 224 28.48 58.08 28.73
N ALA A 225 29.72 58.41 28.34
CA ALA A 225 30.57 57.52 27.57
C ALA A 225 31.29 56.50 28.46
N ILE A 226 31.37 55.27 27.98
CA ILE A 226 32.08 54.14 28.61
C ILE A 226 33.59 54.38 28.43
N ALA A 227 34.34 54.36 29.53
CA ALA A 227 35.76 54.71 29.53
C ALA A 227 36.67 53.68 28.82
N ASP A 228 36.34 52.40 28.87
CA ASP A 228 37.11 51.29 28.26
C ASP A 228 36.18 50.36 27.47
N PRO A 229 35.65 50.83 26.32
CA PRO A 229 34.75 50.03 25.49
C PRO A 229 35.51 48.88 24.82
N LYS A 230 34.93 47.68 24.82
CA LYS A 230 35.51 46.44 24.27
C LYS A 230 34.58 45.74 23.30
N ARG A 231 33.29 46.02 23.37
CA ARG A 231 32.27 45.37 22.54
C ARG A 231 31.70 46.34 21.51
N PRO A 232 31.19 45.85 20.36
CA PRO A 232 30.63 46.72 19.33
C PRO A 232 29.48 47.59 19.85
N ASP A 233 28.59 47.05 20.69
CA ASP A 233 27.48 47.80 21.29
C ASP A 233 27.96 48.97 22.18
N GLU A 234 29.06 48.79 22.90
CA GLU A 234 29.67 49.84 23.73
C GLU A 234 30.30 50.95 22.88
N TYR A 235 30.98 50.60 21.79
CA TYR A 235 31.53 51.59 20.85
C TYR A 235 30.42 52.39 20.15
N TYR A 236 29.32 51.73 19.73
CA TYR A 236 28.19 52.43 19.14
C TYR A 236 27.49 53.34 20.16
N HIS A 237 27.30 52.89 21.39
CA HIS A 237 26.78 53.74 22.49
C HIS A 237 27.66 54.98 22.69
N ASN A 238 28.97 54.81 22.81
CA ASN A 238 29.90 55.93 22.95
C ASN A 238 29.79 56.90 21.77
N ALA A 239 29.72 56.38 20.55
CA ALA A 239 29.53 57.21 19.36
C ALA A 239 28.27 58.07 19.46
N ARG A 240 27.15 57.49 19.91
CA ARG A 240 25.88 58.21 20.12
C ARG A 240 25.97 59.24 21.24
N VAL A 241 26.60 58.91 22.36
CA VAL A 241 26.79 59.86 23.47
C VAL A 241 27.61 61.07 23.01
N TYR A 242 28.71 60.84 22.30
CA TYR A 242 29.57 61.91 21.79
C TYR A 242 28.88 62.74 20.70
N GLU A 243 28.08 62.12 19.83
CA GLU A 243 27.27 62.82 18.83
C GLU A 243 26.25 63.76 19.50
N LEU A 244 25.56 63.27 20.54
CA LEU A 244 24.59 64.07 21.31
C LEU A 244 25.24 65.18 22.15
N SER A 245 26.47 64.99 22.62
CA SER A 245 27.21 65.99 23.37
C SER A 245 27.89 67.05 22.50
N GLY A 246 27.88 66.88 21.17
CA GLY A 246 28.59 67.78 20.26
C GLY A 246 30.07 67.43 20.04
N ASP A 247 30.58 66.37 20.67
CA ASP A 247 31.97 65.91 20.52
C ASP A 247 32.14 65.03 19.28
N MET A 248 32.08 65.69 18.12
CA MET A 248 32.06 65.03 16.83
C MET A 248 33.37 64.28 16.50
N LEU A 249 34.49 64.65 17.13
CA LEU A 249 35.78 63.98 16.94
C LEU A 249 35.81 62.63 17.63
N ASN A 250 35.37 62.56 18.89
CA ASN A 250 35.29 61.30 19.61
C ASN A 250 34.16 60.42 19.07
N ALA A 251 33.03 61.01 18.60
CA ALA A 251 31.99 60.27 17.89
C ALA A 251 32.55 59.53 16.66
N ARG A 252 33.32 60.23 15.81
CA ARG A 252 33.98 59.64 14.64
C ARG A 252 34.92 58.49 15.01
N ARG A 253 35.73 58.66 16.06
CA ARG A 253 36.64 57.61 16.55
C ARG A 253 35.88 56.37 17.02
N SER A 254 34.79 56.56 17.76
CA SER A 254 33.95 55.47 18.24
C SER A 254 33.24 54.73 17.10
N TYR A 255 32.73 55.43 16.09
CA TYR A 255 32.16 54.78 14.90
C TYR A 255 33.20 53.99 14.08
N LEU A 256 34.42 54.50 13.93
CA LEU A 256 35.50 53.76 13.27
C LEU A 256 35.89 52.50 14.06
N ALA A 257 35.95 52.59 15.39
CA ALA A 257 36.21 51.45 16.25
C ALA A 257 35.09 50.40 16.14
N PHE A 258 33.82 50.84 16.09
CA PHE A 258 32.68 49.95 15.82
C PHE A 258 32.80 49.24 14.47
N ALA A 259 33.20 49.95 13.41
CA ALA A 259 33.32 49.39 12.07
C ALA A 259 34.33 48.22 11.98
N ASN A 260 35.35 48.19 12.85
CA ASN A 260 36.33 47.09 12.89
C ASN A 260 35.75 45.74 13.35
N PHE A 261 34.54 45.71 13.92
CA PHE A 261 33.89 44.47 14.37
C PHE A 261 33.11 43.75 13.26
N ASP A 262 32.99 44.34 12.05
CA ASP A 262 32.24 43.75 10.92
C ASP A 262 30.80 43.33 11.28
N VAL A 263 30.13 44.12 12.13
CA VAL A 263 28.73 43.84 12.51
C VAL A 263 27.81 44.21 11.35
N ASP A 264 27.03 43.26 10.85
CA ASP A 264 26.13 43.48 9.71
C ASP A 264 24.84 44.24 10.13
N ALA A 265 25.00 45.51 10.52
CA ALA A 265 23.93 46.39 10.97
C ALA A 265 24.00 47.74 10.24
N ILE A 266 22.94 48.09 9.51
CA ILE A 266 22.94 49.25 8.62
C ILE A 266 22.85 50.58 9.38
N ASP A 267 21.98 50.69 10.39
CA ASP A 267 21.73 51.96 11.11
C ASP A 267 23.01 52.63 11.66
N PRO A 268 23.93 51.90 12.36
CA PRO A 268 25.20 52.49 12.80
C PRO A 268 26.04 53.07 11.65
N TYR A 269 26.09 52.39 10.50
CA TYR A 269 26.85 52.83 9.35
C TYR A 269 26.20 54.01 8.63
N THR A 270 24.88 54.01 8.44
CA THR A 270 24.16 55.14 7.84
C THR A 270 24.30 56.41 8.69
N ARG A 271 24.26 56.27 10.03
CA ARG A 271 24.54 57.39 10.94
C ARG A 271 25.98 57.86 10.84
N PHE A 272 26.93 56.92 10.80
CA PHE A 272 28.33 57.29 10.63
C PHE A 272 28.57 58.02 9.29
N ALA A 273 27.99 57.53 8.19
CA ALA A 273 28.03 58.21 6.90
C ALA A 273 27.42 59.62 6.99
N THR A 274 26.35 59.79 7.75
CA THR A 274 25.74 61.11 8.00
C THR A 274 26.69 62.05 8.74
N LEU A 275 27.34 61.58 9.80
CA LEU A 275 28.36 62.34 10.52
C LEU A 275 29.50 62.77 9.59
N LEU A 276 30.02 61.84 8.78
CA LEU A 276 31.08 62.11 7.81
C LEU A 276 30.65 63.12 6.75
N ARG A 277 29.40 63.04 6.27
CA ARG A 277 28.85 64.01 5.31
C ARG A 277 28.80 65.42 5.89
N VAL A 278 28.50 65.55 7.18
CA VAL A 278 28.51 66.86 7.87
C VAL A 278 29.92 67.40 8.02
N GLN A 279 30.91 66.54 8.29
CA GLN A 279 32.31 66.95 8.52
C GLN A 279 33.09 67.20 7.23
N ASP A 280 33.01 66.25 6.29
CA ASP A 280 33.90 66.16 5.13
C ASP A 280 33.14 66.21 3.79
N GLY A 281 31.82 66.36 3.84
CA GLY A 281 30.96 66.28 2.66
C GLY A 281 30.78 64.85 2.12
N LYS A 282 29.99 64.72 1.05
CA LYS A 282 29.67 63.43 0.41
C LYS A 282 30.91 62.71 -0.12
N ALA A 283 31.90 63.46 -0.62
CA ALA A 283 33.15 62.90 -1.12
C ALA A 283 33.99 62.27 0.00
N GLY A 284 34.11 62.92 1.16
CA GLY A 284 34.85 62.36 2.30
C GLY A 284 34.15 61.14 2.90
N ALA A 285 32.82 61.16 3.02
CA ALA A 285 32.06 59.99 3.44
C ALA A 285 32.29 58.79 2.51
N ARG A 286 32.28 59.03 1.19
CA ARG A 286 32.57 57.99 0.19
C ARG A 286 33.99 57.43 0.32
N GLU A 287 34.98 58.27 0.54
CA GLU A 287 36.37 57.83 0.69
C GLU A 287 36.55 56.93 1.92
N VAL A 288 36.05 57.37 3.08
CA VAL A 288 36.14 56.60 4.32
C VAL A 288 35.41 55.26 4.18
N PHE A 289 34.18 55.26 3.66
CA PHE A 289 33.43 54.03 3.46
C PHE A 289 34.02 53.13 2.37
N GLY A 290 34.71 53.69 1.37
CA GLY A 290 35.47 52.89 0.40
C GLY A 290 36.58 52.09 1.08
N GLN A 291 37.39 52.75 1.92
CA GLN A 291 38.45 52.08 2.68
C GLN A 291 37.91 51.01 3.64
N LEU A 292 36.74 51.25 4.24
CA LEU A 292 36.07 50.26 5.09
C LEU A 292 35.53 49.09 4.24
N ALA A 293 34.86 49.37 3.13
CA ALA A 293 34.26 48.36 2.26
C ALA A 293 35.30 47.41 1.64
N ASP A 294 36.51 47.90 1.35
CA ASP A 294 37.61 47.09 0.82
C ASP A 294 38.04 45.97 1.77
N LYS A 295 37.87 46.16 3.08
CA LYS A 295 38.27 45.22 4.12
C LYS A 295 37.09 44.51 4.78
N ALA A 296 35.89 45.06 4.62
CA ALA A 296 34.70 44.62 5.33
C ALA A 296 34.19 43.25 4.86
N LYS A 297 33.84 42.43 5.85
CA LYS A 297 33.04 41.21 5.64
C LYS A 297 31.54 41.53 5.66
N ALA A 298 31.15 42.55 6.42
CA ALA A 298 29.76 42.97 6.55
C ALA A 298 29.22 43.57 5.23
N SER A 299 28.10 43.01 4.75
CA SER A 299 27.38 43.53 3.58
C SER A 299 26.83 44.94 3.83
N ALA A 300 26.47 45.27 5.06
CA ALA A 300 25.97 46.59 5.46
C ALA A 300 26.97 47.71 5.16
N ILE A 301 28.28 47.51 5.42
CA ILE A 301 29.32 48.51 5.12
C ILE A 301 29.38 48.77 3.62
N LYS A 302 29.33 47.69 2.82
CA LYS A 302 29.37 47.77 1.36
C LYS A 302 28.13 48.50 0.83
N LEU A 303 26.94 48.14 1.33
CA LEU A 303 25.70 48.80 0.95
C LEU A 303 25.75 50.31 1.26
N VAL A 304 26.14 50.70 2.47
CA VAL A 304 26.25 52.11 2.85
C VAL A 304 27.31 52.86 2.05
N HIS A 305 28.41 52.20 1.65
CA HIS A 305 29.38 52.79 0.71
C HIS A 305 28.72 53.12 -0.64
N LEU A 306 27.88 52.23 -1.18
CA LEU A 306 27.17 52.46 -2.44
C LEU A 306 26.20 53.65 -2.35
N GLU A 307 25.57 53.85 -1.20
CA GLU A 307 24.68 54.99 -0.96
C GLU A 307 25.41 56.35 -1.02
N GLN A 308 26.74 56.37 -0.90
CA GLN A 308 27.54 57.60 -0.99
C GLN A 308 27.80 58.05 -2.44
N PHE A 309 27.36 57.29 -3.45
CA PHE A 309 27.45 57.68 -4.86
C PHE A 309 26.26 58.54 -5.32
N ASP A 310 26.38 59.16 -6.48
CA ASP A 310 25.29 59.89 -7.13
C ASP A 310 24.33 58.94 -7.84
N ASP A 311 23.08 59.36 -8.06
CA ASP A 311 21.97 58.48 -8.42
C ASP A 311 22.26 57.51 -9.57
N ALA A 312 22.84 58.01 -10.68
CA ALA A 312 23.18 57.16 -11.83
C ALA A 312 24.24 56.10 -11.51
N GLN A 313 25.29 56.47 -10.78
CA GLN A 313 26.37 55.55 -10.39
C GLN A 313 25.94 54.62 -9.25
N ARG A 314 25.11 55.10 -8.32
CA ARG A 314 24.55 54.32 -7.21
C ARG A 314 23.69 53.20 -7.76
N LEU A 315 22.78 53.48 -8.69
CA LEU A 315 21.88 52.46 -9.25
C LEU A 315 22.65 51.34 -9.96
N ASP A 316 23.64 51.69 -10.79
CA ASP A 316 24.49 50.70 -11.47
C ASP A 316 25.22 49.78 -10.48
N LYS A 317 25.83 50.37 -9.45
CA LYS A 317 26.54 49.62 -8.42
C LYS A 317 25.61 48.81 -7.52
N LEU A 318 24.44 49.34 -7.18
CA LEU A 318 23.43 48.65 -6.36
C LEU A 318 22.88 47.44 -7.10
N ASN A 319 22.58 47.56 -8.41
CA ASN A 319 22.15 46.42 -9.23
C ASN A 319 23.22 45.33 -9.28
N THR A 320 24.49 45.72 -9.42
CA THR A 320 25.62 44.78 -9.38
C THR A 320 25.72 44.09 -8.01
N PHE A 321 25.52 44.82 -6.93
CA PHE A 321 25.54 44.30 -5.56
C PHE A 321 24.38 43.33 -5.31
N ILE A 322 23.15 43.68 -5.70
CA ILE A 322 21.97 42.82 -5.59
C ILE A 322 22.16 41.52 -6.37
N ALA A 323 22.71 41.60 -7.59
CA ALA A 323 23.01 40.41 -8.39
C ALA A 323 24.03 39.47 -7.70
N ALA A 324 24.99 40.02 -6.96
CA ALA A 324 25.98 39.26 -6.19
C ALA A 324 25.43 38.76 -4.83
N HIS A 325 24.39 39.39 -4.30
CA HIS A 325 23.82 39.12 -2.97
C HIS A 325 22.28 39.07 -3.01
N PRO A 326 21.68 38.11 -3.74
CA PRO A 326 20.23 38.07 -3.94
C PRO A 326 19.42 37.88 -2.64
N ASP A 327 20.02 37.24 -1.63
CA ASP A 327 19.35 36.98 -0.35
C ASP A 327 19.55 38.13 0.67
N TYR A 328 20.29 39.18 0.33
CA TYR A 328 20.51 40.31 1.23
C TYR A 328 19.36 41.31 1.15
N ALA A 329 18.29 41.00 1.88
CA ALA A 329 17.04 41.76 1.91
C ALA A 329 17.18 43.29 2.04
N PRO A 330 18.11 43.84 2.85
CA PRO A 330 18.22 45.28 2.99
C PRO A 330 18.61 46.05 1.71
N ALA A 331 19.19 45.39 0.70
CA ALA A 331 19.56 46.08 -0.55
C ALA A 331 18.36 46.48 -1.43
N TYR A 332 17.16 46.01 -1.09
CA TYR A 332 15.93 46.25 -1.85
C TYR A 332 15.08 47.42 -1.30
N PHE A 333 15.51 48.05 -0.21
CA PHE A 333 14.81 49.16 0.47
C PHE A 333 15.67 50.42 0.44
#